data_AF-A0A6I3X5J2-F1
#
_entry.id   AF-A0A6I3X5J2-F1
#
_cell.length_a   1.000
_cell.length_b   1.000
_cell.length_c   1.000
_cell.angle_alpha   90.00
_cell.angle_beta   90.00
_cell.angle_gamma   90.00
#
_symmetry.space_group_name_H-M   'P 1'
#
loop_
_entity.id
_entity.type
_entity.pdbx_description
1 polymer ?
#
loop_
_entity_poly.entity_id
_entity_poly.type
_entity_poly.pdbx_seq_one_letter_code
_entity_poly.pdbx_strand_id
1 'polypeptide(L)'
;MKVFLSYSKGDKRVVDDIAATLQSFGHDVEDSGLNREPRDKPLLEAVDSADAVIPVISEHAFRSKRVQNEFSVIALARATGKRDQAIVPIVLDKSPIPNYFTEWQAIDFSSSVEQSLKRLKDALTPDGSEDAGNVTTASAEVATKADEHSKQVETLRRALRAGALTLMCGAGTSVAAGIPVWNALLLKLLGSMMQRLSKDHAIALTEHAAQEFLSRTDASALILGKYLKTNLGGDFTSEVRDVLYSTSPAGSPLIDSIVELARPQRDSRALDSIITFNFDALFEENLTRNNINNKSIFSEAIKHESCELPIYHVHGFLPRKGPVDTAGLVFSEDAYHSQFIDPFSWSNLIQLNKLTQNTCLFVGISLTDPNMRRLLDVAWRKNAEKTLPHFIIKLAPRQHSALDQRILRILEEQDANGLGLNVIWINDYTEIPGLLLQIAARTGIAA
;
A
#
# COMPACT_ATOMS: atom_id res chain seq x y z
N MET A 1 9.93 37.98 1.60
CA MET A 1 10.06 36.61 2.13
C MET A 1 10.94 35.80 1.20
N LYS A 2 11.77 34.93 1.74
CA LYS A 2 12.49 33.90 1.01
C LYS A 2 11.57 32.73 0.71
N VAL A 3 11.38 32.40 -0.55
CA VAL A 3 10.50 31.32 -1.03
C VAL A 3 11.35 30.27 -1.70
N PHE A 4 11.22 29.01 -1.27
CA PHE A 4 11.90 27.88 -1.89
C PHE A 4 10.93 27.06 -2.73
N LEU A 5 11.21 26.92 -4.02
CA LEU A 5 10.45 26.09 -4.97
C LEU A 5 11.11 24.72 -5.12
N SER A 6 10.39 23.64 -4.77
CA SER A 6 10.82 22.26 -5.02
C SER A 6 10.03 21.68 -6.18
N TYR A 7 10.70 21.46 -7.32
CA TYR A 7 10.06 21.04 -8.56
C TYR A 7 10.97 20.16 -9.43
N SER A 8 10.40 19.46 -10.41
CA SER A 8 11.17 18.67 -11.37
C SER A 8 11.61 19.52 -12.54
N LYS A 9 12.78 19.22 -13.15
CA LYS A 9 13.25 19.91 -14.36
C LYS A 9 12.23 19.87 -15.51
N GLY A 10 11.34 18.88 -15.54
CA GLY A 10 10.25 18.80 -16.51
C GLY A 10 9.20 19.91 -16.38
N ASP A 11 9.01 20.44 -15.16
CA ASP A 11 8.04 21.50 -14.87
C ASP A 11 8.61 22.91 -15.03
N LYS A 12 9.91 23.01 -15.36
CA LYS A 12 10.68 24.27 -15.31
C LYS A 12 9.98 25.45 -15.98
N ARG A 13 9.40 25.24 -17.16
CA ARG A 13 8.73 26.31 -17.90
C ARG A 13 7.60 26.95 -17.09
N VAL A 14 6.74 26.14 -16.48
CA VAL A 14 5.60 26.63 -15.69
C VAL A 14 6.10 27.23 -14.37
N VAL A 15 7.11 26.61 -13.77
CA VAL A 15 7.69 27.08 -12.51
C VAL A 15 8.45 28.40 -12.69
N ASP A 16 9.10 28.63 -13.83
CA ASP A 16 9.75 29.91 -14.15
C ASP A 16 8.71 31.04 -14.21
N ASP A 17 7.51 30.80 -14.78
CA ASP A 17 6.40 31.77 -14.81
C ASP A 17 5.87 32.07 -13.39
N ILE A 18 5.74 31.04 -12.55
CA ILE A 18 5.34 31.17 -11.14
C ILE A 18 6.41 31.96 -10.37
N ALA A 19 7.69 31.62 -10.54
CA ALA A 19 8.82 32.28 -9.90
C ALA A 19 8.90 33.77 -10.27
N ALA A 20 8.77 34.10 -11.57
CA ALA A 20 8.73 35.48 -12.04
C ALA A 20 7.56 36.26 -11.43
N THR A 21 6.40 35.62 -11.31
CA THR A 21 5.22 36.22 -10.67
C THR A 21 5.46 36.48 -9.18
N LEU A 22 6.03 35.52 -8.45
CA LEU A 22 6.37 35.68 -7.04
C LEU A 22 7.43 36.78 -6.81
N GLN A 23 8.43 36.87 -7.70
CA GLN A 23 9.41 37.96 -7.68
C GLN A 23 8.76 39.33 -7.92
N SER A 24 7.77 39.40 -8.83
CA SER A 24 7.00 40.64 -9.06
C SER A 24 6.20 41.09 -7.83
N PHE A 25 5.87 40.16 -6.92
CA PHE A 25 5.23 40.45 -5.64
C PHE A 25 6.23 40.80 -4.52
N GLY A 26 7.53 40.87 -4.82
CA GLY A 26 8.57 41.24 -3.86
C GLY A 26 9.13 40.08 -3.02
N HIS A 27 8.90 38.83 -3.44
CA HIS A 27 9.49 37.67 -2.80
C HIS A 27 10.88 37.34 -3.40
N ASP A 28 11.80 36.89 -2.56
CA ASP A 28 13.11 36.38 -2.94
C ASP A 28 12.96 34.87 -3.21
N VAL A 29 13.07 34.46 -4.47
CA VAL A 29 12.74 33.08 -4.90
C VAL A 29 14.01 32.29 -5.15
N GLU A 30 14.23 31.25 -4.34
CA GLU A 30 15.22 30.21 -4.55
C GLU A 30 14.53 28.93 -5.06
N ASP A 31 15.26 28.13 -5.84
CA ASP A 31 14.68 26.97 -6.51
C ASP A 31 15.61 25.75 -6.47
N SER A 32 15.06 24.55 -6.71
CA SER A 32 15.85 23.32 -6.79
C SER A 32 16.43 23.02 -8.19
N GLY A 33 16.05 23.79 -9.23
CA GLY A 33 16.37 23.54 -10.63
C GLY A 33 17.63 24.23 -11.16
N LEU A 34 18.12 25.28 -10.50
CA LEU A 34 19.39 25.92 -10.81
C LEU A 34 20.58 25.04 -10.40
N ASN A 35 21.59 24.98 -11.28
CA ASN A 35 22.82 24.19 -11.12
C ASN A 35 23.43 24.39 -9.72
N ARG A 36 23.12 23.48 -8.80
CA ARG A 36 23.90 23.34 -7.57
C ARG A 36 25.11 22.48 -7.90
N GLU A 37 26.30 23.06 -7.83
CA GLU A 37 27.52 22.29 -7.77
C GLU A 37 27.48 21.40 -6.51
N PRO A 38 28.21 20.28 -6.44
CA PRO A 38 28.23 19.38 -5.28
C PRO A 38 28.65 20.04 -3.94
N ARG A 39 29.04 21.33 -3.99
CA ARG A 39 29.49 22.17 -2.87
C ARG A 39 28.45 23.18 -2.38
N ASP A 40 27.29 23.30 -3.02
CA ASP A 40 26.26 24.23 -2.58
C ASP A 40 25.47 23.70 -1.38
N LYS A 41 25.06 24.62 -0.50
CA LYS A 41 24.37 24.38 0.78
C LYS A 41 23.45 23.13 0.75
N PRO A 42 23.54 22.23 1.75
CA PRO A 42 22.63 21.11 1.91
C PRO A 42 21.18 21.53 1.67
N LEU A 43 20.42 20.72 0.93
CA LEU A 43 18.98 20.94 0.71
C LEU A 43 18.24 21.30 2.01
N LEU A 44 18.61 20.64 3.11
CA LEU A 44 18.08 20.89 4.44
C LEU A 44 18.31 22.34 4.90
N GLU A 45 19.47 22.93 4.60
CA GLU A 45 19.77 24.32 4.93
C GLU A 45 18.98 25.30 4.06
N ALA A 46 18.77 24.99 2.78
CA ALA A 46 17.96 25.82 1.89
C ALA A 46 16.50 25.84 2.36
N VAL A 47 15.93 24.65 2.62
CA VAL A 47 14.60 24.49 3.20
C VAL A 47 14.53 25.20 4.57
N ASP A 48 15.47 24.96 5.49
CA ASP A 48 15.47 25.59 6.82
C ASP A 48 15.60 27.13 6.75
N SER A 49 16.22 27.68 5.71
CA SER A 49 16.46 29.12 5.55
C SER A 49 15.33 29.89 4.87
N ALA A 50 14.36 29.21 4.26
CA ALA A 50 13.25 29.82 3.57
C ALA A 50 12.13 30.24 4.56
N ASP A 51 11.44 31.33 4.27
CA ASP A 51 10.24 31.75 5.01
C ASP A 51 8.99 30.99 4.49
N ALA A 52 9.00 30.59 3.21
CA ALA A 52 7.96 29.75 2.62
C ALA A 52 8.56 28.67 1.70
N VAL A 53 7.91 27.51 1.64
CA VAL A 53 8.29 26.37 0.78
C VAL A 53 7.09 25.97 -0.07
N ILE A 54 7.31 25.86 -1.37
CA ILE A 54 6.29 25.51 -2.35
C ILE A 54 6.71 24.20 -3.03
N PRO A 55 6.19 23.05 -2.56
CA PRO A 55 6.35 21.78 -3.25
C PRO A 55 5.42 21.73 -4.47
N VAL A 56 6.00 21.52 -5.65
CA VAL A 56 5.29 21.45 -6.94
C VAL A 56 4.99 19.99 -7.28
N ILE A 57 3.74 19.58 -7.08
CA ILE A 57 3.23 18.23 -7.31
C ILE A 57 2.82 18.12 -8.79
N SER A 58 3.47 17.22 -9.49
CA SER A 58 3.20 16.88 -10.89
C SER A 58 3.69 15.47 -11.21
N GLU A 59 3.30 14.95 -12.38
CA GLU A 59 3.81 13.69 -12.92
C GLU A 59 5.35 13.71 -13.04
N HIS A 60 5.93 14.86 -13.39
CA HIS A 60 7.38 15.04 -13.46
C HIS A 60 8.05 15.03 -12.08
N ALA A 61 7.38 15.51 -11.03
CA ALA A 61 7.85 15.43 -9.65
C ALA A 61 7.90 13.97 -9.17
N PHE A 62 6.85 13.17 -9.42
CA PHE A 62 6.82 11.75 -9.08
C PHE A 62 7.86 10.90 -9.86
N ARG A 63 8.33 11.37 -11.01
CA ARG A 63 9.43 10.73 -11.76
C ARG A 63 10.81 11.01 -11.18
N SER A 64 10.96 12.13 -10.47
CA SER A 64 12.26 12.59 -9.99
C SER A 64 12.53 12.09 -8.58
N LYS A 65 13.41 11.08 -8.45
CA LYS A 65 13.88 10.61 -7.13
C LYS A 65 14.40 11.76 -6.26
N ARG A 66 15.03 12.75 -6.89
CA ARG A 66 15.50 13.94 -6.20
C ARG A 66 14.34 14.73 -5.59
N VAL A 67 13.30 15.04 -6.37
CA VAL A 67 12.16 15.84 -5.90
C VAL A 67 11.35 15.07 -4.87
N GLN A 68 11.19 13.75 -5.03
CA GLN A 68 10.58 12.92 -4.00
C GLN A 68 11.36 12.99 -2.67
N ASN A 69 12.70 12.94 -2.72
CA ASN A 69 13.52 13.15 -1.52
C ASN A 69 13.38 14.57 -0.96
N GLU A 70 13.22 15.59 -1.81
CA GLU A 70 12.95 16.96 -1.38
C GLU A 70 11.63 17.07 -0.62
N PHE A 71 10.56 16.46 -1.14
CA PHE A 71 9.27 16.37 -0.46
C PHE A 71 9.40 15.69 0.90
N SER A 72 10.22 14.62 1.00
CA SER A 72 10.50 13.96 2.27
C SER A 72 11.14 14.89 3.29
N VAL A 73 12.16 15.63 2.87
CA VAL A 73 12.86 16.57 3.74
C VAL A 73 11.91 17.67 4.21
N ILE A 74 11.09 18.21 3.31
CA ILE A 74 10.11 19.27 3.64
C ILE A 74 9.09 18.76 4.67
N ALA A 75 8.49 17.59 4.43
CA ALA A 75 7.51 17.00 5.33
C ALA A 75 8.11 16.67 6.72
N LEU A 76 9.35 16.14 6.74
CA LEU A 76 10.05 15.77 7.98
C LEU A 76 10.52 17.00 8.79
N ALA A 77 11.04 18.03 8.11
CA ALA A 77 11.45 19.28 8.73
C ALA A 77 10.26 19.96 9.44
N ARG A 78 9.07 19.90 8.85
CA ARG A 78 7.86 20.39 9.51
C ARG A 78 7.42 19.52 10.67
N ALA A 79 7.41 18.19 10.50
CA ALA A 79 7.02 17.27 11.56
C ALA A 79 7.84 17.55 12.83
N THR A 80 9.15 17.79 12.68
CA THR A 80 10.10 18.04 13.78
C THR A 80 10.08 19.45 14.38
N GLY A 81 9.16 20.32 13.95
CA GLY A 81 8.80 21.55 14.67
C GLY A 81 9.69 22.78 14.43
N LYS A 82 10.46 22.84 13.34
CA LYS A 82 11.22 24.07 13.02
C LYS A 82 10.34 25.09 12.27
N ARG A 83 10.18 26.27 12.90
CA ARG A 83 9.76 27.60 12.37
C ARG A 83 8.31 27.78 11.88
N ASP A 84 7.87 29.04 11.91
CA ASP A 84 6.69 29.61 11.21
C ASP A 84 6.92 29.66 9.69
N GLN A 85 7.37 28.54 9.12
CA GLN A 85 7.56 28.42 7.69
C GLN A 85 6.23 28.07 7.02
N ALA A 86 5.80 28.88 6.05
CA ALA A 86 4.60 28.60 5.27
C ALA A 86 4.89 27.47 4.27
N ILE A 87 4.07 26.41 4.26
CA ILE A 87 4.14 25.34 3.25
C ILE A 87 2.89 25.44 2.38
N VAL A 88 3.07 25.67 1.09
CA VAL A 88 1.96 25.85 0.13
C VAL A 88 2.15 24.90 -1.04
N PRO A 89 1.62 23.66 -0.98
CA PRO A 89 1.71 22.73 -2.09
C PRO A 89 0.93 23.24 -3.30
N ILE A 90 1.49 23.03 -4.49
CA ILE A 90 0.84 23.36 -5.76
C ILE A 90 0.72 22.08 -6.58
N VAL A 91 -0.46 21.83 -7.16
CA VAL A 91 -0.70 20.69 -8.04
C VAL A 91 -0.84 21.18 -9.48
N LEU A 92 0.06 20.77 -10.39
CA LEU A 92 0.05 21.24 -11.78
C LEU A 92 -0.87 20.43 -12.70
N ASP A 93 -1.18 19.18 -12.35
CA ASP A 93 -1.92 18.24 -13.18
C ASP A 93 -2.90 17.40 -12.33
N LYS A 94 -3.28 16.21 -12.79
CA LYS A 94 -4.21 15.32 -12.06
C LYS A 94 -3.51 14.38 -11.07
N SER A 95 -2.24 14.65 -10.75
CA SER A 95 -1.49 13.81 -9.82
C SER A 95 -2.11 13.81 -8.42
N PRO A 96 -2.11 12.67 -7.73
CA PRO A 96 -2.59 12.61 -6.37
C PRO A 96 -1.69 13.44 -5.46
N ILE A 97 -2.30 14.10 -4.47
CA ILE A 97 -1.55 14.81 -3.44
C ILE A 97 -1.05 13.75 -2.45
N PRO A 98 0.26 13.64 -2.18
CA PRO A 98 0.75 12.75 -1.12
C PRO A 98 0.04 13.06 0.20
N ASN A 99 -0.37 12.05 0.98
CA ASN A 99 -1.17 12.29 2.19
C ASN A 99 -0.41 13.15 3.20
N TYR A 100 0.91 13.04 3.27
CA TYR A 100 1.72 13.94 4.08
C TYR A 100 1.65 15.42 3.66
N PHE A 101 1.10 15.75 2.48
CA PHE A 101 0.78 17.12 2.06
C PHE A 101 -0.70 17.53 2.26
N THR A 102 -1.59 16.61 2.63
CA THR A 102 -3.05 16.89 2.74
C THR A 102 -3.45 17.76 3.92
N GLU A 103 -2.56 17.94 4.89
CA GLU A 103 -2.73 18.90 6.00
C GLU A 103 -2.65 20.35 5.54
N TRP A 104 -2.03 20.61 4.38
CA TRP A 104 -1.97 21.94 3.79
C TRP A 104 -3.03 22.11 2.70
N GLN A 105 -3.50 23.34 2.55
CA GLN A 105 -4.41 23.70 1.47
C GLN A 105 -3.63 23.79 0.16
N ALA A 106 -3.57 22.66 -0.55
CA ALA A 106 -2.93 22.60 -1.86
C ALA A 106 -3.69 23.47 -2.88
N ILE A 107 -2.94 24.21 -3.69
CA ILE A 107 -3.50 25.05 -4.74
C ILE A 107 -3.45 24.28 -6.07
N ASP A 108 -4.63 24.00 -6.62
CA ASP A 108 -4.77 23.37 -7.94
C ASP A 108 -4.50 24.39 -9.06
N PHE A 109 -3.45 24.16 -9.84
CA PHE A 109 -3.09 24.94 -11.03
C PHE A 109 -3.54 24.27 -12.34
N SER A 110 -4.13 23.07 -12.28
CA SER A 110 -4.56 22.32 -13.47
C SER A 110 -5.80 22.93 -14.15
N SER A 111 -6.57 23.74 -13.43
CA SER A 111 -7.83 24.33 -13.89
C SER A 111 -7.71 25.78 -14.39
N SER A 112 -7.12 26.69 -13.62
CA SER A 112 -6.96 28.10 -14.01
C SER A 112 -5.72 28.75 -13.38
N VAL A 113 -4.68 29.00 -14.20
CA VAL A 113 -3.40 29.55 -13.72
C VAL A 113 -3.55 30.93 -13.07
N GLU A 114 -4.32 31.85 -13.67
CA GLU A 114 -4.49 33.21 -13.13
C GLU A 114 -5.16 33.24 -11.76
N GLN A 115 -6.23 32.45 -11.57
CA GLN A 115 -6.92 32.37 -10.29
C GLN A 115 -6.03 31.72 -9.22
N SER A 116 -5.26 30.70 -9.61
CA SER A 116 -4.36 29.98 -8.72
C SER A 116 -3.15 30.82 -8.31
N LEU A 117 -2.62 31.66 -9.19
CA LEU A 117 -1.59 32.66 -8.84
C LEU A 117 -2.10 33.69 -7.83
N LYS A 118 -3.36 34.12 -7.94
CA LYS A 118 -3.97 35.02 -6.95
C LYS A 118 -4.08 34.34 -5.58
N ARG A 119 -4.57 33.10 -5.53
CA ARG A 119 -4.62 32.31 -4.29
C ARG A 119 -3.25 32.10 -3.68
N LEU A 120 -2.23 31.85 -4.52
CA LEU A 120 -0.85 31.69 -4.07
C LEU A 120 -0.31 32.99 -3.44
N LYS A 121 -0.63 34.15 -4.03
CA LYS A 121 -0.28 35.44 -3.45
C LYS A 121 -0.92 35.64 -2.08
N ASP A 122 -2.22 35.40 -1.97
CA ASP A 122 -2.97 35.57 -0.73
C ASP A 122 -2.43 34.65 0.38
N ALA A 123 -2.02 33.42 0.03
CA ALA A 123 -1.42 32.46 0.96
C ALA A 123 -0.01 32.85 1.46
N LEU A 124 0.69 33.74 0.75
CA LEU A 124 2.05 34.18 1.07
C LEU A 124 2.11 35.59 1.71
N THR A 125 0.98 36.29 1.84
CA THR A 125 0.93 37.61 2.48
C THR A 125 0.69 37.52 4.00
N PRO A 126 1.51 38.19 4.84
CA PRO A 126 1.40 38.08 6.30
C PRO A 126 0.16 38.72 6.94
N ASP A 127 -0.50 39.69 6.27
CA ASP A 127 -1.64 40.46 6.83
C ASP A 127 -3.02 39.76 6.77
N GLY A 128 -3.09 38.50 6.36
CA GLY A 128 -4.32 37.69 6.46
C GLY A 128 -4.51 36.97 7.81
N SER A 129 -3.59 37.15 8.75
CA SER A 129 -3.44 36.29 9.92
C SER A 129 -3.97 36.85 11.25
N GLU A 130 -4.74 37.94 11.26
CA GLU A 130 -5.39 38.44 12.48
C GLU A 130 -6.88 38.05 12.62
N ASP A 131 -7.51 37.46 11.59
CA ASP A 131 -8.87 36.89 11.70
C ASP A 131 -8.93 35.37 11.46
N ALA A 132 -7.77 34.72 11.30
CA ALA A 132 -7.62 33.26 11.28
C ALA A 132 -7.19 32.67 12.64
N GLY A 133 -7.28 33.48 13.71
CA GLY A 133 -7.19 33.01 15.08
C GLY A 133 -8.46 32.26 15.47
N ASN A 134 -8.38 30.94 15.60
CA ASN A 134 -9.43 30.02 16.09
C ASN A 134 -10.59 29.66 15.14
N VAL A 135 -10.36 29.54 13.83
CA VAL A 135 -11.17 28.64 12.99
C VAL A 135 -10.38 27.34 12.78
N THR A 136 -10.46 26.48 13.79
CA THR A 136 -10.39 25.00 13.69
C THR A 136 -9.50 24.43 12.57
N THR A 137 -8.19 24.40 12.78
CA THR A 137 -7.24 23.58 11.98
C THR A 137 -7.70 22.12 11.87
N ALA A 138 -8.32 21.58 12.92
CA ALA A 138 -8.93 20.27 12.91
C ALA A 138 -10.10 20.11 11.91
N SER A 139 -10.89 21.17 11.62
CA SER A 139 -12.01 21.05 10.68
C SER A 139 -11.55 21.14 9.21
N ALA A 140 -10.51 21.92 8.94
CA ALA A 140 -9.93 22.03 7.61
C ALA A 140 -9.16 20.74 7.22
N GLU A 141 -8.34 20.21 8.14
CA GLU A 141 -7.65 18.92 7.97
C GLU A 141 -8.62 17.74 7.76
N VAL A 142 -9.74 17.73 8.49
CA VAL A 142 -10.78 16.71 8.32
C VAL A 142 -11.49 16.85 6.96
N ALA A 143 -11.72 18.07 6.48
CA ALA A 143 -12.37 18.31 5.19
C ALA A 143 -11.47 17.91 4.00
N THR A 144 -10.18 18.25 4.00
CA THR A 144 -9.24 17.85 2.93
C THR A 144 -8.99 16.35 2.93
N LYS A 145 -8.85 15.72 4.11
CA LYS A 145 -8.65 14.27 4.22
C LYS A 145 -9.88 13.47 3.79
N ALA A 146 -11.09 13.96 4.10
CA ALA A 146 -12.34 13.36 3.64
C ALA A 146 -12.49 13.47 2.10
N ASP A 147 -12.09 14.60 1.52
CA ASP A 147 -12.11 14.82 0.07
C ASP A 147 -11.13 13.87 -0.65
N GLU A 148 -9.90 13.71 -0.14
CA GLU A 148 -8.92 12.79 -0.73
C GLU A 148 -9.36 11.32 -0.63
N HIS A 149 -9.83 10.89 0.54
CA HIS A 149 -10.37 9.53 0.70
C HIS A 149 -11.54 9.26 -0.26
N SER A 150 -12.41 10.24 -0.47
CA SER A 150 -13.50 10.16 -1.44
C SER A 150 -12.99 9.99 -2.88
N LYS A 151 -11.95 10.73 -3.28
CA LYS A 151 -11.29 10.60 -4.60
C LYS A 151 -10.65 9.23 -4.81
N GLN A 152 -10.00 8.68 -3.78
CA GLN A 152 -9.39 7.35 -3.82
C GLN A 152 -10.46 6.26 -4.01
N VAL A 153 -11.56 6.33 -3.23
CA VAL A 153 -12.70 5.42 -3.36
C VAL A 153 -13.35 5.53 -4.74
N GLU A 154 -13.52 6.74 -5.27
CA GLU A 154 -14.09 6.93 -6.61
C GLU A 154 -13.19 6.37 -7.72
N THR A 155 -11.87 6.47 -7.57
CA THR A 155 -10.91 5.86 -8.50
C THR A 155 -11.03 4.33 -8.51
N LEU A 156 -11.06 3.72 -7.32
CA LEU A 156 -11.26 2.27 -7.16
C LEU A 156 -12.63 1.82 -7.71
N ARG A 157 -13.68 2.61 -7.49
CA ARG A 157 -15.02 2.35 -8.01
C ARG A 157 -15.06 2.40 -9.54
N ARG A 158 -14.35 3.35 -10.16
CA ARG A 158 -14.22 3.42 -11.62
C ARG A 158 -13.50 2.19 -12.18
N ALA A 159 -12.42 1.76 -11.54
CA ALA A 159 -11.71 0.55 -11.93
C ALA A 159 -12.58 -0.71 -11.79
N LEU A 160 -13.38 -0.83 -10.72
CA LEU A 160 -14.34 -1.90 -10.52
C LEU A 160 -15.36 -1.95 -11.67
N ARG A 161 -15.98 -0.80 -11.99
CA ARG A 161 -16.98 -0.70 -13.08
C ARG A 161 -16.40 -1.07 -14.45
N ALA A 162 -15.15 -0.70 -14.69
CA ALA A 162 -14.42 -1.03 -15.91
C ALA A 162 -14.00 -2.52 -15.98
N GLY A 163 -14.22 -3.31 -14.94
CA GLY A 163 -13.74 -4.68 -14.87
C GLY A 163 -12.21 -4.78 -14.85
N ALA A 164 -11.54 -3.77 -14.30
CA ALA A 164 -10.09 -3.64 -14.26
C ALA A 164 -9.54 -3.48 -12.84
N LEU A 165 -10.33 -3.85 -11.83
CA LEU A 165 -9.91 -3.91 -10.43
C LEU A 165 -9.46 -5.33 -10.07
N THR A 166 -8.24 -5.45 -9.55
CA THR A 166 -7.70 -6.69 -8.97
C THR A 166 -7.46 -6.49 -7.48
N LEU A 167 -7.90 -7.47 -6.67
CA LEU A 167 -7.53 -7.49 -5.26
C LEU A 167 -6.20 -8.22 -5.07
N MET A 168 -5.32 -7.67 -4.25
CA MET A 168 -4.10 -8.31 -3.76
C MET A 168 -4.29 -8.57 -2.26
N CYS A 169 -4.52 -9.83 -1.88
CA CYS A 169 -4.93 -10.23 -0.55
C CYS A 169 -3.79 -10.92 0.22
N GLY A 170 -3.40 -10.35 1.35
CA GLY A 170 -2.40 -10.94 2.25
C GLY A 170 -3.04 -11.63 3.45
N ALA A 171 -2.18 -12.14 4.34
CA ALA A 171 -2.61 -12.92 5.51
C ALA A 171 -3.66 -12.20 6.37
N GLY A 172 -3.59 -10.86 6.45
CA GLY A 172 -4.53 -10.04 7.22
C GLY A 172 -5.99 -10.21 6.82
N THR A 173 -6.28 -10.63 5.59
CA THR A 173 -7.65 -10.85 5.10
C THR A 173 -8.34 -12.06 5.75
N SER A 174 -7.55 -13.05 6.19
CA SER A 174 -8.06 -14.29 6.78
C SER A 174 -7.98 -14.33 8.31
N VAL A 175 -7.27 -13.39 8.95
CA VAL A 175 -7.01 -13.40 10.41
C VAL A 175 -8.30 -13.33 11.22
N ALA A 176 -9.22 -12.42 10.87
CA ALA A 176 -10.49 -12.27 11.58
C ALA A 176 -11.40 -13.50 11.46
N ALA A 177 -11.17 -14.35 10.46
CA ALA A 177 -11.89 -15.60 10.30
C ALA A 177 -11.27 -16.76 11.10
N GLY A 178 -10.12 -16.55 11.76
CA GLY A 178 -9.45 -17.54 12.61
C GLY A 178 -8.20 -18.18 12.01
N ILE A 179 -7.75 -17.74 10.83
CA ILE A 179 -6.47 -18.21 10.24
C ILE A 179 -5.29 -17.57 10.99
N PRO A 180 -4.29 -18.37 11.42
CA PRO A 180 -3.14 -17.82 12.11
C PRO A 180 -2.27 -16.95 11.19
N VAL A 181 -1.77 -15.84 11.73
CA VAL A 181 -0.69 -15.07 11.09
C VAL A 181 0.60 -15.90 11.03
N TRP A 182 1.53 -15.50 10.16
CA TRP A 182 2.76 -16.24 9.87
C TRP A 182 3.53 -16.73 11.10
N ASN A 183 3.81 -15.85 12.07
CA ASN A 183 4.55 -16.23 13.27
C ASN A 183 3.78 -17.21 14.16
N ALA A 184 2.45 -17.08 14.24
CA ALA A 184 1.60 -18.00 14.99
C ALA A 184 1.51 -19.36 14.29
N LEU A 185 1.47 -19.38 12.95
CA LEU A 185 1.53 -20.60 12.14
C LEU A 185 2.85 -21.35 12.38
N LEU A 186 3.99 -20.64 12.29
CA LEU A 186 5.30 -21.21 12.56
C LEU A 186 5.42 -21.77 13.97
N LEU A 187 4.94 -21.05 14.98
CA LEU A 187 4.99 -21.49 16.37
C LEU A 187 4.16 -22.76 16.59
N LYS A 188 2.97 -22.85 16.00
CA LYS A 188 2.13 -24.06 16.06
C LYS A 188 2.81 -25.26 15.36
N LEU A 189 3.36 -25.05 14.16
CA LEU A 189 4.07 -26.10 13.42
C LEU A 189 5.34 -26.57 14.14
N LEU A 190 6.08 -25.65 14.74
CA LEU A 190 7.24 -25.97 15.57
C LEU A 190 6.82 -26.81 16.78
N GLY A 191 5.71 -26.45 17.44
CA GLY A 191 5.10 -27.25 18.49
C GLY A 191 4.78 -28.68 18.02
N SER A 192 4.09 -28.84 16.88
CA SER A 192 3.80 -30.16 16.30
C SER A 192 5.07 -30.97 16.01
N MET A 193 6.08 -30.34 15.40
CA MET A 193 7.37 -30.98 15.09
C MET A 193 8.08 -31.44 16.36
N MET A 194 8.15 -30.58 17.38
CA MET A 194 8.80 -30.92 18.65
C MET A 194 8.06 -32.05 19.39
N GLN A 195 6.72 -32.01 19.42
CA GLN A 195 5.94 -33.10 20.01
C GLN A 195 6.19 -34.45 19.32
N ARG A 196 6.35 -34.47 17.99
CA ARG A 196 6.74 -35.68 17.25
C ARG A 196 8.13 -36.17 17.68
N LEU A 197 9.14 -35.29 17.66
CA LEU A 197 10.51 -35.62 18.10
C LEU A 197 10.59 -36.11 19.55
N SER A 198 9.78 -35.54 20.44
CA SER A 198 9.69 -35.98 21.84
C SER A 198 9.13 -37.38 21.98
N LYS A 199 8.08 -37.73 21.21
CA LYS A 199 7.53 -39.10 21.17
C LYS A 199 8.54 -40.10 20.62
N ASP A 200 9.27 -39.72 19.57
CA ASP A 200 10.21 -40.60 18.89
C ASP A 200 11.51 -40.82 19.70
N HIS A 201 11.91 -39.84 20.52
CA HIS A 201 13.17 -39.88 21.28
C HIS A 201 13.01 -39.89 22.82
N ALA A 202 11.78 -39.98 23.34
CA ALA A 202 11.46 -39.93 24.77
C ALA A 202 12.05 -38.72 25.53
N ILE A 203 12.17 -37.57 24.87
CA ILE A 203 12.72 -36.34 25.44
C ILE A 203 11.58 -35.54 26.09
N ALA A 204 11.73 -35.16 27.37
CA ALA A 204 10.78 -34.26 28.03
C ALA A 204 10.87 -32.86 27.45
N LEU A 205 9.79 -32.38 26.83
CA LEU A 205 9.66 -31.00 26.36
C LEU A 205 8.92 -30.15 27.38
N THR A 206 9.37 -28.91 27.54
CA THR A 206 8.61 -27.89 28.27
C THR A 206 7.44 -27.41 27.40
N GLU A 207 6.34 -26.99 28.05
CA GLU A 207 5.14 -26.48 27.37
C GLU A 207 5.44 -25.28 26.46
N HIS A 208 6.47 -24.51 26.80
CA HIS A 208 6.92 -23.32 26.05
C HIS A 208 8.15 -23.56 25.15
N ALA A 209 8.56 -24.81 24.91
CA ALA A 209 9.81 -25.10 24.21
C ALA A 209 9.92 -24.46 22.81
N ALA A 210 8.81 -24.39 22.07
CA ALA A 210 8.75 -23.72 20.76
C ALA A 210 8.96 -22.20 20.88
N GLN A 211 8.38 -21.60 21.93
CA GLN A 211 8.47 -20.17 22.22
C GLN A 211 9.89 -19.81 22.68
N GLU A 212 10.48 -20.63 23.54
CA GLU A 212 11.86 -20.48 24.00
C GLU A 212 12.84 -20.62 22.83
N PHE A 213 12.64 -21.63 21.96
CA PHE A 213 13.42 -21.78 20.75
C PHE A 213 13.40 -20.50 19.93
N LEU A 214 12.22 -20.02 19.52
CA LEU A 214 12.07 -18.79 18.74
C LEU A 214 12.69 -17.55 19.40
N SER A 215 12.65 -17.45 20.73
CA SER A 215 13.26 -16.33 21.46
C SER A 215 14.79 -16.37 21.48
N ARG A 216 15.38 -17.56 21.31
CA ARG A 216 16.82 -17.81 21.39
C ARG A 216 17.47 -17.93 20.00
N THR A 217 16.69 -18.22 18.96
CA THR A 217 17.15 -18.21 17.58
C THR A 217 16.86 -16.87 16.92
N ASP A 218 17.93 -16.18 16.48
CA ASP A 218 17.83 -15.03 15.56
C ASP A 218 17.46 -15.43 14.12
N ALA A 219 16.88 -16.62 13.94
CA ALA A 219 16.56 -17.16 12.63
C ALA A 219 15.36 -16.43 12.03
N SER A 220 15.48 -16.04 10.76
CA SER A 220 14.37 -15.45 10.04
C SER A 220 13.22 -16.46 9.90
N ALA A 221 12.00 -15.94 9.73
CA ALA A 221 10.81 -16.77 9.57
C ALA A 221 10.90 -17.75 8.37
N LEU A 222 11.64 -17.36 7.32
CA LEU A 222 11.88 -18.20 6.14
C LEU A 222 12.87 -19.34 6.40
N ILE A 223 13.89 -19.10 7.24
CA ILE A 223 14.83 -20.12 7.68
C ILE A 223 14.11 -21.14 8.56
N LEU A 224 13.26 -20.68 9.48
CA LEU A 224 12.40 -21.55 10.29
C LEU A 224 11.48 -22.40 9.41
N GLY A 225 10.90 -21.81 8.36
CA GLY A 225 10.11 -22.55 7.39
C GLY A 225 10.90 -23.65 6.68
N LYS A 226 12.17 -23.41 6.36
CA LYS A 226 13.07 -24.43 5.82
C LYS A 226 13.31 -25.56 6.81
N TYR A 227 13.57 -25.26 8.08
CA TYR A 227 13.73 -26.29 9.12
C TYR A 227 12.47 -27.15 9.27
N LEU A 228 11.29 -26.53 9.30
CA LEU A 228 10.02 -27.26 9.38
C LEU A 228 9.83 -28.16 8.15
N LYS A 229 10.06 -27.65 6.95
CA LYS A 229 9.95 -28.42 5.70
C LYS A 229 10.91 -29.61 5.66
N THR A 230 12.16 -29.43 6.09
CA THR A 230 13.16 -30.51 6.13
C THR A 230 12.82 -31.59 7.16
N ASN A 231 12.35 -31.21 8.36
CA ASN A 231 12.11 -32.16 9.45
C ASN A 231 10.73 -32.83 9.37
N LEU A 232 9.69 -32.13 8.88
CA LEU A 232 8.35 -32.72 8.69
C LEU A 232 8.24 -33.51 7.37
N GLY A 233 9.13 -33.26 6.41
CA GLY A 233 9.21 -34.03 5.17
C GLY A 233 7.88 -34.07 4.41
N GLY A 234 7.40 -35.28 4.10
CA GLY A 234 6.14 -35.50 3.36
C GLY A 234 4.88 -35.03 4.08
N ASP A 235 4.92 -34.96 5.42
CA ASP A 235 3.76 -34.54 6.23
C ASP A 235 3.68 -33.02 6.37
N PHE A 236 4.69 -32.28 5.90
CA PHE A 236 4.77 -30.83 6.06
C PHE A 236 3.49 -30.15 5.58
N THR A 237 3.04 -30.48 4.37
CA THR A 237 1.88 -29.83 3.75
C THR A 237 0.56 -30.16 4.46
N SER A 238 0.40 -31.40 4.95
CA SER A 238 -0.78 -31.77 5.74
C SER A 238 -0.79 -31.08 7.10
N GLU A 239 0.35 -30.99 7.78
CA GLU A 239 0.48 -30.28 9.06
C GLU A 239 0.17 -28.79 8.90
N VAL A 240 0.68 -28.13 7.85
CA VAL A 240 0.33 -26.74 7.54
C VAL A 240 -1.19 -26.60 7.37
N ARG A 241 -1.82 -27.48 6.58
CA ARG A 241 -3.27 -27.47 6.37
C ARG A 241 -4.03 -27.64 7.70
N ASP A 242 -3.64 -28.61 8.52
CA ASP A 242 -4.33 -28.90 9.78
C ASP A 242 -4.23 -27.72 10.76
N VAL A 243 -3.06 -27.08 10.82
CA VAL A 243 -2.88 -25.87 11.63
C VAL A 243 -3.72 -24.70 11.12
N LEU A 244 -3.77 -24.48 9.80
CA LEU A 244 -4.59 -23.42 9.18
C LEU A 244 -6.06 -23.56 9.56
N TYR A 245 -6.61 -24.77 9.50
CA TYR A 245 -8.04 -25.01 9.73
C TYR A 245 -8.40 -25.47 11.15
N SER A 246 -7.45 -25.49 12.08
CA SER A 246 -7.62 -25.97 13.47
C SER A 246 -8.76 -25.26 14.23
N THR A 247 -9.04 -24.00 13.91
CA THR A 247 -10.09 -23.19 14.55
C THR A 247 -11.45 -23.29 13.86
N SER A 248 -11.58 -24.16 12.83
CA SER A 248 -12.75 -24.21 11.94
C SER A 248 -13.14 -22.84 11.39
N PRO A 249 -12.21 -22.11 10.74
CA PRO A 249 -12.45 -20.77 10.23
C PRO A 249 -13.59 -20.80 9.21
N ALA A 250 -14.38 -19.73 9.08
CA ALA A 250 -15.54 -19.72 8.20
C ALA A 250 -15.61 -18.46 7.34
N GLY A 251 -16.02 -17.35 7.93
CA GLY A 251 -16.13 -16.06 7.27
C GLY A 251 -15.71 -14.95 8.23
N SER A 252 -15.66 -13.74 7.69
CA SER A 252 -15.44 -12.52 8.47
C SER A 252 -16.13 -11.36 7.73
N PRO A 253 -16.45 -10.25 8.41
CA PRO A 253 -17.01 -9.07 7.75
C PRO A 253 -16.16 -8.59 6.55
N LEU A 254 -14.84 -8.77 6.64
CA LEU A 254 -13.92 -8.46 5.55
C LEU A 254 -14.11 -9.40 4.36
N ILE A 255 -14.16 -10.71 4.59
CA ILE A 255 -14.41 -11.68 3.52
C ILE A 255 -15.80 -11.45 2.89
N ASP A 256 -16.81 -11.18 3.71
CA ASP A 256 -18.17 -10.88 3.23
C ASP A 256 -18.17 -9.64 2.33
N SER A 257 -17.42 -8.59 2.69
CA SER A 257 -17.29 -7.41 1.83
C SER A 257 -16.53 -7.67 0.52
N ILE A 258 -15.57 -8.60 0.51
CA ILE A 258 -14.89 -9.05 -0.72
C ILE A 258 -15.88 -9.84 -1.60
N VAL A 259 -16.73 -10.67 -1.02
CA VAL A 259 -17.80 -11.39 -1.73
C VAL A 259 -18.76 -10.40 -2.38
N GLU A 260 -19.17 -9.34 -1.68
CA GLU A 260 -20.02 -8.29 -2.26
C GLU A 260 -19.31 -7.54 -3.39
N LEU A 261 -18.01 -7.28 -3.26
CA LEU A 261 -17.22 -6.65 -4.33
C LEU A 261 -17.10 -7.55 -5.57
N ALA A 262 -17.05 -8.87 -5.38
CA ALA A 262 -16.97 -9.87 -6.44
C ALA A 262 -18.30 -10.13 -7.16
N ARG A 263 -19.42 -9.65 -6.62
CA ARG A 263 -20.77 -9.92 -7.15
C ARG A 263 -20.94 -9.31 -8.55
N PRO A 264 -21.25 -10.10 -9.60
CA PRO A 264 -21.39 -9.58 -10.96
C PRO A 264 -22.38 -8.42 -11.10
N GLN A 265 -22.05 -7.43 -11.93
CA GLN A 265 -22.95 -6.32 -12.26
C GLN A 265 -23.70 -6.61 -13.57
N ARG A 266 -24.87 -5.99 -13.78
CA ARG A 266 -25.74 -6.27 -14.95
C ARG A 266 -25.05 -6.08 -16.30
N ASP A 267 -24.04 -5.19 -16.38
CA ASP A 267 -23.33 -4.82 -17.61
C ASP A 267 -21.81 -5.13 -17.59
N SER A 268 -21.25 -5.76 -16.54
CA SER A 268 -19.81 -6.09 -16.48
C SER A 268 -19.44 -7.13 -15.39
N ARG A 269 -18.25 -7.75 -15.54
CA ARG A 269 -17.57 -8.45 -14.43
C ARG A 269 -17.24 -7.40 -13.35
N ALA A 270 -17.66 -7.65 -12.11
CA ALA A 270 -17.42 -6.69 -11.03
C ALA A 270 -15.93 -6.61 -10.68
N LEU A 271 -15.30 -7.75 -10.46
CA LEU A 271 -13.87 -7.86 -10.20
C LEU A 271 -13.18 -8.61 -11.34
N ASP A 272 -11.98 -8.19 -11.72
CA ASP A 272 -11.19 -8.90 -12.74
C ASP A 272 -10.61 -10.20 -12.18
N SER A 273 -9.96 -10.11 -11.02
CA SER A 273 -9.33 -11.25 -10.35
C SER A 273 -9.01 -10.97 -8.88
N ILE A 274 -8.78 -12.03 -8.12
CA ILE A 274 -8.15 -11.98 -6.80
C ILE A 274 -6.77 -12.62 -6.92
N ILE A 275 -5.72 -11.95 -6.44
CA ILE A 275 -4.42 -12.56 -6.19
C ILE A 275 -4.28 -12.67 -4.68
N THR A 276 -4.01 -13.87 -4.18
CA THR A 276 -3.85 -14.13 -2.75
C THR A 276 -2.49 -14.76 -2.46
N PHE A 277 -1.89 -14.30 -1.38
CA PHE A 277 -0.65 -14.86 -0.82
C PHE A 277 -0.94 -15.88 0.28
N ASN A 278 -2.22 -16.12 0.56
CA ASN A 278 -2.67 -17.06 1.58
C ASN A 278 -2.81 -18.46 0.99
N PHE A 279 -2.54 -19.47 1.81
CA PHE A 279 -2.73 -20.87 1.43
C PHE A 279 -4.17 -21.35 1.64
N ASP A 280 -4.95 -20.66 2.48
CA ASP A 280 -6.30 -21.08 2.82
C ASP A 280 -7.29 -20.91 1.65
N ALA A 281 -8.44 -21.58 1.76
CA ALA A 281 -9.51 -21.60 0.75
C ALA A 281 -10.74 -20.77 1.15
N LEU A 282 -10.56 -19.78 2.05
CA LEU A 282 -11.72 -19.05 2.57
C LEU A 282 -12.41 -18.22 1.48
N PHE A 283 -11.69 -17.70 0.50
CA PHE A 283 -12.33 -16.95 -0.58
C PHE A 283 -13.22 -17.86 -1.44
N GLU A 284 -12.70 -19.00 -1.88
CA GLU A 284 -13.43 -20.01 -2.65
C GLU A 284 -14.69 -20.47 -1.92
N GLU A 285 -14.54 -20.82 -0.63
CA GLU A 285 -15.65 -21.32 0.19
C GLU A 285 -16.76 -20.26 0.35
N ASN A 286 -16.41 -19.00 0.59
CA ASN A 286 -17.38 -17.93 0.79
C ASN A 286 -18.02 -17.45 -0.52
N LEU A 287 -17.26 -17.39 -1.63
CA LEU A 287 -17.79 -17.06 -2.96
C LEU A 287 -18.76 -18.14 -3.46
N THR A 288 -18.38 -19.41 -3.32
CA THR A 288 -19.23 -20.56 -3.71
C THR A 288 -20.51 -20.59 -2.88
N ARG A 289 -20.43 -20.34 -1.57
CA ARG A 289 -21.61 -20.24 -0.69
C ARG A 289 -22.59 -19.15 -1.13
N ASN A 290 -22.09 -18.09 -1.76
CA ASN A 290 -22.88 -16.98 -2.28
C ASN A 290 -23.22 -17.10 -3.78
N ASN A 291 -23.07 -18.30 -4.37
CA ASN A 291 -23.35 -18.60 -5.78
C ASN A 291 -22.55 -17.72 -6.78
N ILE A 292 -21.30 -17.39 -6.43
CA ILE A 292 -20.38 -16.71 -7.33
C ILE A 292 -19.41 -17.75 -7.91
N ASN A 293 -19.48 -17.95 -9.22
CA ASN A 293 -18.58 -18.84 -9.94
C ASN A 293 -17.14 -18.34 -9.82
N ASN A 294 -16.25 -19.20 -9.34
CA ASN A 294 -14.86 -18.86 -9.06
C ASN A 294 -13.95 -20.06 -9.38
N LYS A 295 -12.67 -19.77 -9.61
CA LYS A 295 -11.67 -20.78 -9.91
C LYS A 295 -10.36 -20.50 -9.18
N SER A 296 -9.96 -21.41 -8.29
CA SER A 296 -8.64 -21.40 -7.65
C SER A 296 -7.56 -21.82 -8.65
N ILE A 297 -6.59 -20.95 -8.90
CA ILE A 297 -5.46 -21.15 -9.81
C ILE A 297 -4.17 -21.12 -9.00
N PHE A 298 -3.55 -22.28 -8.83
CA PHE A 298 -2.30 -22.48 -8.07
C PHE A 298 -1.19 -23.14 -8.91
N SER A 299 -1.46 -23.34 -10.21
CA SER A 299 -0.52 -23.92 -11.17
C SER A 299 -0.84 -23.40 -12.58
N GLU A 300 0.19 -23.28 -13.42
CA GLU A 300 0.10 -22.84 -14.81
C GLU A 300 -0.81 -23.71 -15.69
N ALA A 301 -1.02 -24.97 -15.32
CA ALA A 301 -1.88 -25.89 -16.06
C ALA A 301 -3.37 -25.60 -15.88
N ILE A 302 -3.75 -24.84 -14.84
CA ILE A 302 -5.14 -24.59 -14.49
C ILE A 302 -5.68 -23.41 -15.31
N LYS A 303 -6.74 -23.68 -16.06
CA LYS A 303 -7.49 -22.68 -16.82
C LYS A 303 -8.83 -22.38 -16.13
N HIS A 304 -9.33 -21.16 -16.32
CA HIS A 304 -10.66 -20.73 -15.87
C HIS A 304 -11.51 -20.35 -17.07
N GLU A 305 -12.83 -20.43 -16.90
CA GLU A 305 -13.80 -20.00 -17.91
C GLU A 305 -14.08 -18.50 -17.82
N SER A 306 -14.59 -17.92 -18.91
CA SER A 306 -14.91 -16.49 -18.95
C SER A 306 -16.02 -16.04 -17.99
N CYS A 307 -16.77 -16.95 -17.39
CA CYS A 307 -17.80 -16.64 -16.39
C CYS A 307 -17.33 -16.87 -14.94
N GLU A 308 -16.12 -17.39 -14.75
CA GLU A 308 -15.53 -17.65 -13.43
C GLU A 308 -14.63 -16.47 -13.00
N LEU A 309 -14.68 -16.12 -11.72
CA LEU A 309 -13.70 -15.22 -11.11
C LEU A 309 -12.40 -16.00 -10.79
N PRO A 310 -11.27 -15.69 -11.44
CA PRO A 310 -10.00 -16.35 -11.12
C PRO A 310 -9.42 -15.85 -9.79
N ILE A 311 -8.99 -16.80 -8.96
CA ILE A 311 -8.30 -16.59 -7.69
C ILE A 311 -6.90 -17.19 -7.79
N TYR A 312 -5.89 -16.35 -7.91
CA TYR A 312 -4.50 -16.77 -8.11
C TYR A 312 -3.78 -16.94 -6.76
N HIS A 313 -3.41 -18.17 -6.43
CA HIS A 313 -2.63 -18.51 -5.24
C HIS A 313 -1.15 -18.54 -5.56
N VAL A 314 -0.51 -17.37 -5.55
CA VAL A 314 0.89 -17.21 -6.01
C VAL A 314 1.91 -17.87 -5.10
N HIS A 315 1.52 -18.20 -3.86
CA HIS A 315 2.35 -18.93 -2.89
C HIS A 315 1.91 -20.39 -2.71
N GLY A 316 0.88 -20.85 -3.42
CA GLY A 316 0.31 -22.18 -3.30
C GLY A 316 -1.03 -22.19 -2.56
N PHE A 317 -1.73 -23.33 -2.63
CA PHE A 317 -3.12 -23.47 -2.21
C PHE A 317 -3.34 -24.77 -1.45
N LEU A 318 -4.01 -24.67 -0.30
CA LEU A 318 -4.33 -25.77 0.59
C LEU A 318 -5.83 -25.80 0.86
N PRO A 319 -6.61 -26.50 0.03
CA PRO A 319 -8.05 -26.61 0.26
C PRO A 319 -8.34 -27.37 1.55
N ARG A 320 -9.34 -26.92 2.30
CA ARG A 320 -9.77 -27.58 3.56
C ARG A 320 -10.13 -29.04 3.35
N LYS A 321 -10.81 -29.34 2.22
CA LYS A 321 -11.24 -30.68 1.83
C LYS A 321 -10.69 -31.01 0.45
N GLY A 322 -10.35 -32.27 0.23
CA GLY A 322 -9.82 -32.75 -1.04
C GLY A 322 -8.33 -33.10 -0.98
N PRO A 323 -7.75 -33.48 -2.13
CA PRO A 323 -6.35 -33.82 -2.23
C PRO A 323 -5.49 -32.59 -1.94
N VAL A 324 -4.43 -32.80 -1.17
CA VAL A 324 -3.39 -31.79 -0.97
C VAL A 324 -2.43 -31.93 -2.13
N ASP A 325 -2.38 -30.91 -2.99
CA ASP A 325 -1.27 -30.83 -3.95
C ASP A 325 0.00 -30.49 -3.18
N THR A 326 1.03 -31.32 -3.33
CA THR A 326 2.35 -31.09 -2.71
C THR A 326 3.22 -30.16 -3.56
N ALA A 327 2.73 -29.73 -4.73
CA ALA A 327 3.46 -28.84 -5.61
C ALA A 327 3.63 -27.43 -4.99
N GLY A 328 4.82 -27.22 -4.43
CA GLY A 328 5.49 -25.91 -4.46
C GLY A 328 4.92 -24.81 -3.56
N LEU A 329 4.58 -25.11 -2.30
CA LEU A 329 4.30 -24.06 -1.32
C LEU A 329 5.50 -23.12 -1.18
N VAL A 330 5.26 -21.83 -1.35
CA VAL A 330 6.25 -20.77 -1.13
C VAL A 330 6.25 -20.43 0.36
N PHE A 331 6.83 -21.34 1.14
CA PHE A 331 6.85 -21.29 2.60
C PHE A 331 8.25 -21.03 3.17
N SER A 332 9.26 -21.52 2.46
CA SER A 332 10.64 -21.58 2.92
C SER A 332 11.55 -20.72 2.06
N GLU A 333 12.73 -20.38 2.60
CA GLU A 333 13.72 -19.55 1.92
C GLU A 333 14.08 -20.08 0.51
N ASP A 334 14.25 -21.39 0.34
CA ASP A 334 14.53 -22.02 -0.95
C ASP A 334 13.43 -21.76 -1.99
N ALA A 335 12.16 -21.81 -1.58
CA ALA A 335 11.04 -21.57 -2.49
C ALA A 335 10.96 -20.10 -2.91
N TYR A 336 11.25 -19.18 -1.99
CA TYR A 336 11.39 -17.76 -2.30
C TYR A 336 12.56 -17.51 -3.27
N HIS A 337 13.73 -18.12 -3.03
CA HIS A 337 14.86 -18.02 -3.94
C HIS A 337 14.51 -18.52 -5.35
N SER A 338 13.78 -19.63 -5.48
CA SER A 338 13.30 -20.09 -6.78
C SER A 338 12.44 -19.05 -7.48
N GLN A 339 11.50 -18.40 -6.78
CA GLN A 339 10.70 -17.32 -7.36
C GLN A 339 11.53 -16.09 -7.77
N PHE A 340 12.60 -15.79 -7.03
CA PHE A 340 13.51 -14.70 -7.37
C PHE A 340 14.37 -15.01 -8.59
N ILE A 341 14.88 -16.23 -8.67
CA ILE A 341 15.79 -16.70 -9.73
C ILE A 341 15.04 -16.91 -11.04
N ASP A 342 13.74 -17.26 -10.99
CA ASP A 342 12.91 -17.47 -12.17
C ASP A 342 11.92 -16.31 -12.42
N PRO A 343 12.33 -15.28 -13.18
CA PRO A 343 11.44 -14.22 -13.65
C PRO A 343 10.24 -14.71 -14.47
N PHE A 344 10.34 -15.89 -15.09
CA PHE A 344 9.31 -16.44 -15.98
C PHE A 344 8.34 -17.38 -15.25
N SER A 345 8.52 -17.58 -13.94
CA SER A 345 7.54 -18.30 -13.14
C SER A 345 6.15 -17.70 -13.33
N TRP A 346 5.16 -18.57 -13.52
CA TRP A 346 3.78 -18.16 -13.81
C TRP A 346 3.23 -17.18 -12.76
N SER A 347 3.62 -17.35 -11.49
CA SER A 347 3.23 -16.51 -10.37
C SER A 347 3.80 -15.08 -10.48
N ASN A 348 5.04 -14.92 -10.96
CA ASN A 348 5.62 -13.61 -11.22
C ASN A 348 4.95 -12.95 -12.44
N LEU A 349 4.73 -13.72 -13.52
CA LEU A 349 4.15 -13.21 -14.76
C LEU A 349 2.71 -12.72 -14.56
N ILE A 350 1.88 -13.47 -13.83
CA ILE A 350 0.50 -13.06 -13.57
C ILE A 350 0.44 -11.80 -12.69
N GLN A 351 1.28 -11.72 -11.66
CA GLN A 351 1.37 -10.52 -10.82
C GLN A 351 1.80 -9.30 -11.64
N LEU A 352 2.87 -9.41 -12.44
CA LEU A 352 3.32 -8.32 -13.30
C LEU A 352 2.27 -7.92 -14.33
N ASN A 353 1.54 -8.87 -14.89
CA ASN A 353 0.45 -8.60 -15.82
C ASN A 353 -0.64 -7.75 -15.14
N LYS A 354 -1.11 -8.15 -13.95
CA LYS A 354 -2.14 -7.40 -13.21
C LYS A 354 -1.64 -6.03 -12.75
N LEU A 355 -0.39 -5.93 -12.27
CA LEU A 355 0.21 -4.65 -11.89
C LEU A 355 0.37 -3.69 -13.08
N THR A 356 0.50 -4.20 -14.31
CA THR A 356 0.68 -3.33 -15.49
C THR A 356 -0.65 -2.94 -16.15
N GLN A 357 -1.66 -3.82 -16.09
CA GLN A 357 -2.92 -3.63 -16.84
C GLN A 357 -4.10 -3.18 -15.96
N ASN A 358 -4.04 -3.44 -14.65
CA ASN A 358 -5.18 -3.24 -13.76
C ASN A 358 -4.86 -2.23 -12.66
N THR A 359 -5.90 -1.68 -12.06
CA THR A 359 -5.81 -1.03 -10.75
C THR A 359 -5.80 -2.12 -9.68
N CYS A 360 -4.76 -2.16 -8.84
CA CYS A 360 -4.62 -3.16 -7.79
C CYS A 360 -4.91 -2.54 -6.42
N LEU A 361 -5.80 -3.19 -5.64
CA LEU A 361 -6.08 -2.83 -4.26
C LEU A 361 -5.50 -3.88 -3.31
N PHE A 362 -4.55 -3.47 -2.49
CA PHE A 362 -3.83 -4.31 -1.53
C PHE A 362 -4.53 -4.29 -0.17
N VAL A 363 -4.99 -5.45 0.27
CA VAL A 363 -5.77 -5.63 1.51
C VAL A 363 -5.10 -6.69 2.38
N GLY A 364 -4.88 -6.38 3.66
CA GLY A 364 -4.24 -7.31 4.61
C GLY A 364 -2.79 -7.65 4.28
N ILE A 365 -2.11 -6.79 3.50
CA ILE A 365 -0.72 -6.94 3.08
C ILE A 365 0.18 -6.01 3.90
N SER A 366 1.27 -6.56 4.45
CA SER A 366 2.28 -5.80 5.22
C SER A 366 3.27 -5.04 4.33
N LEU A 367 3.40 -5.40 3.05
CA LEU A 367 4.42 -4.90 2.12
C LEU A 367 5.87 -5.24 2.55
N THR A 368 6.04 -6.29 3.35
CA THR A 368 7.34 -6.78 3.82
C THR A 368 7.94 -7.87 2.94
N ASP A 369 7.16 -8.44 2.02
CA ASP A 369 7.61 -9.51 1.13
C ASP A 369 8.58 -8.96 0.08
N PRO A 370 9.85 -9.43 0.04
CA PRO A 370 10.85 -8.95 -0.91
C PRO A 370 10.46 -9.21 -2.38
N ASN A 371 9.81 -10.34 -2.69
CA ASN A 371 9.46 -10.68 -4.07
C ASN A 371 8.37 -9.73 -4.59
N MET A 372 7.31 -9.50 -3.80
CA MET A 372 6.26 -8.55 -4.16
C MET A 372 6.82 -7.14 -4.38
N ARG A 373 7.71 -6.66 -3.49
CA ARG A 373 8.36 -5.34 -3.65
C ARG A 373 9.19 -5.25 -4.92
N ARG A 374 9.92 -6.31 -5.28
CA ARG A 374 10.64 -6.41 -6.56
C ARG A 374 9.70 -6.29 -7.75
N LEU A 375 8.58 -7.02 -7.74
CA LEU A 375 7.61 -6.97 -8.85
C LEU A 375 6.94 -5.60 -8.98
N LEU A 376 6.62 -4.95 -7.85
CA LEU A 376 6.12 -3.58 -7.81
C LEU A 376 7.12 -2.58 -8.37
N ASP A 377 8.40 -2.65 -7.98
CA ASP A 377 9.46 -1.79 -8.53
C ASP A 377 9.61 -1.99 -10.04
N VAL A 378 9.56 -3.24 -10.53
CA VAL A 378 9.59 -3.53 -11.97
C VAL A 378 8.39 -2.94 -12.71
N ALA A 379 7.17 -3.13 -12.19
CA ALA A 379 5.95 -2.59 -12.78
C ALA A 379 5.97 -1.05 -12.76
N TRP A 380 6.34 -0.45 -11.63
CA TRP A 380 6.46 0.99 -11.46
C TRP A 380 7.46 1.61 -12.44
N ARG A 381 8.64 1.00 -12.62
CA ARG A 381 9.64 1.45 -13.60
C ARG A 381 9.10 1.44 -15.03
N LYS A 382 8.31 0.43 -15.39
CA LYS A 382 7.71 0.26 -16.73
C LYS A 382 6.47 1.11 -16.97
N ASN A 383 5.82 1.62 -15.93
CA ASN A 383 4.71 2.56 -16.07
C ASN A 383 5.20 3.84 -16.77
N ALA A 384 4.77 4.04 -18.01
CA ALA A 384 5.18 5.18 -18.84
C ALA A 384 4.48 6.47 -18.46
N GLU A 385 3.26 6.41 -17.91
CA GLU A 385 2.44 7.54 -17.47
C GLU A 385 2.73 7.91 -16.01
N LYS A 386 3.41 7.04 -15.26
CA LYS A 386 3.86 7.30 -13.86
C LYS A 386 2.74 7.82 -12.95
N THR A 387 1.50 7.48 -13.28
CA THR A 387 0.33 7.63 -12.41
C THR A 387 0.42 6.58 -11.32
N LEU A 388 0.10 6.93 -10.07
CA LEU A 388 -0.01 5.96 -8.97
C LEU A 388 -1.34 5.20 -9.12
N PRO A 389 -1.40 4.04 -9.79
CA PRO A 389 -2.66 3.44 -10.22
C PRO A 389 -3.15 2.40 -9.21
N HIS A 390 -2.44 2.21 -8.11
CA HIS A 390 -2.66 1.14 -7.16
C HIS A 390 -2.83 1.73 -5.76
N PHE A 391 -3.51 0.98 -4.89
CA PHE A 391 -3.87 1.44 -3.55
C PHE A 391 -3.53 0.37 -2.53
N ILE A 392 -3.00 0.75 -1.38
CA ILE A 392 -2.76 -0.14 -0.25
C ILE A 392 -3.44 0.40 1.00
N ILE A 393 -4.21 -0.46 1.67
CA ILE A 393 -4.84 -0.10 2.94
C ILE A 393 -3.87 -0.41 4.09
N LYS A 394 -3.54 0.60 4.88
CA LYS A 394 -2.59 0.51 6.00
C LYS A 394 -3.19 1.05 7.29
N LEU A 395 -2.95 0.33 8.38
CA LEU A 395 -3.27 0.81 9.73
C LEU A 395 -2.34 1.97 10.07
N ALA A 396 -2.91 3.09 10.49
CA ALA A 396 -2.15 4.23 10.98
C ALA A 396 -1.27 3.80 12.17
N PRO A 397 0.04 4.14 12.17
CA PRO A 397 0.93 3.79 13.25
C PRO A 397 0.43 4.31 14.61
N ARG A 398 0.39 3.41 15.60
CA ARG A 398 0.03 3.72 16.98
C ARG A 398 1.34 3.85 17.80
N GLN A 399 1.86 5.07 17.93
CA GLN A 399 3.04 5.39 18.76
C GLN A 399 2.66 6.29 19.93
N HIS A 400 3.43 6.28 21.02
CA HIS A 400 3.14 7.15 22.17
C HIS A 400 3.33 8.64 21.85
N SER A 401 4.28 8.97 20.97
CA SER A 401 4.57 10.32 20.52
C SER A 401 3.84 10.63 19.21
N ALA A 402 3.09 11.73 19.17
CA ALA A 402 2.44 12.22 17.95
C ALA A 402 3.45 12.52 16.82
N LEU A 403 4.66 12.96 17.20
CA LEU A 403 5.76 13.19 16.26
C LEU A 403 6.18 11.88 15.59
N ASP A 404 6.43 10.84 16.37
CA ASP A 404 6.89 9.54 15.85
C ASP A 404 5.83 8.90 14.95
N GLN A 405 4.55 9.04 15.31
CA GLN A 405 3.44 8.61 14.45
C GLN A 405 3.48 9.31 13.09
N ARG A 406 3.67 10.64 13.09
CA ARG A 406 3.71 11.44 11.86
C ARG A 406 4.91 11.07 10.99
N ILE A 407 6.10 10.96 11.59
CA ILE A 407 7.32 10.55 10.90
C ILE A 407 7.13 9.16 10.25
N LEU A 408 6.60 8.20 11.00
CA LEU A 408 6.42 6.85 10.48
C LEU A 408 5.39 6.79 9.35
N ARG A 409 4.28 7.55 9.42
CA ARG A 409 3.33 7.68 8.30
C ARG A 409 4.01 8.22 7.04
N ILE A 410 4.80 9.28 7.19
CA ILE A 410 5.53 9.90 6.07
C ILE A 410 6.47 8.87 5.42
N LEU A 411 7.22 8.11 6.22
CA LEU A 411 8.18 7.12 5.72
C LEU A 411 7.48 5.94 5.02
N GLU A 412 6.41 5.39 5.61
CA GLU A 412 5.66 4.29 5.00
C GLU A 412 4.97 4.71 3.70
N GLU A 413 4.44 5.93 3.66
CA GLU A 413 3.82 6.46 2.46
C GLU A 413 4.82 6.69 1.33
N GLN A 414 5.99 7.21 1.64
CA GLN A 414 7.06 7.40 0.65
C GLN A 414 7.53 6.07 0.08
N ASP A 415 7.72 5.07 0.95
CA ASP A 415 8.09 3.73 0.54
C ASP A 415 7.04 3.12 -0.41
N ALA A 416 5.75 3.28 -0.08
CA ALA A 416 4.64 2.84 -0.91
C ALA A 416 4.57 3.60 -2.25
N ASN A 417 4.68 4.93 -2.24
CA ASN A 417 4.68 5.75 -3.46
C ASN A 417 5.86 5.40 -4.38
N GLY A 418 7.04 5.11 -3.80
CA GLY A 418 8.21 4.64 -4.54
C GLY A 418 8.00 3.29 -5.25
N LEU A 419 6.97 2.54 -4.84
CA LEU A 419 6.53 1.28 -5.42
C LEU A 419 5.25 1.42 -6.27
N GLY A 420 4.79 2.64 -6.54
CA GLY A 420 3.60 2.88 -7.36
C GLY A 420 2.27 2.79 -6.62
N LEU A 421 2.27 2.82 -5.28
CA LEU A 421 1.08 2.66 -4.43
C LEU A 421 0.67 3.97 -3.76
N ASN A 422 -0.62 4.27 -3.77
CA ASN A 422 -1.23 5.25 -2.87
C ASN A 422 -1.62 4.57 -1.55
N VAL A 423 -1.39 5.22 -0.42
CA VAL A 423 -1.76 4.68 0.90
C VAL A 423 -3.14 5.19 1.32
N ILE A 424 -4.02 4.27 1.71
CA ILE A 424 -5.28 4.55 2.37
C ILE A 424 -5.10 4.24 3.85
N TRP A 425 -5.05 5.29 4.67
CA TRP A 425 -4.85 5.17 6.11
C TRP A 425 -6.18 4.89 6.84
N ILE A 426 -6.22 3.81 7.62
CA ILE A 426 -7.33 3.47 8.52
C ILE A 426 -6.86 3.55 9.98
N ASN A 427 -7.76 3.82 10.92
CA ASN A 427 -7.43 3.82 12.35
C ASN A 427 -7.68 2.46 13.00
N ASP A 428 -8.60 1.67 12.42
CA ASP A 428 -8.92 0.31 12.82
C ASP A 428 -9.20 -0.60 11.62
N TYR A 429 -8.82 -1.88 11.73
CA TYR A 429 -9.08 -2.90 10.71
C TYR A 429 -10.58 -3.14 10.48
N THR A 430 -11.45 -2.82 11.44
CA THR A 430 -12.91 -2.91 11.25
C THR A 430 -13.46 -1.90 10.24
N GLU A 431 -12.67 -0.91 9.82
CA GLU A 431 -13.07 0.07 8.80
C GLU A 431 -12.99 -0.50 7.37
N ILE A 432 -12.12 -1.51 7.14
CA ILE A 432 -11.88 -2.08 5.81
C ILE A 432 -13.16 -2.61 5.14
N PRO A 433 -14.02 -3.39 5.82
CA PRO A 433 -15.27 -3.85 5.22
C PRO A 433 -16.16 -2.69 4.74
N GLY A 434 -16.27 -1.62 5.54
CA GLY A 434 -17.05 -0.44 5.17
C GLY A 434 -16.48 0.25 3.93
N LEU A 435 -15.16 0.35 3.83
CA LEU A 435 -14.48 0.91 2.66
C LEU A 435 -14.72 0.08 1.40
N LEU A 436 -14.60 -1.26 1.48
CA LEU A 436 -14.87 -2.15 0.35
C LEU A 436 -16.33 -2.07 -0.10
N LEU A 437 -17.27 -1.97 0.84
CA LEU A 437 -18.69 -1.78 0.53
C LEU A 437 -18.96 -0.42 -0.14
N GLN A 438 -18.25 0.64 0.25
CA GLN A 438 -18.34 1.93 -0.46
C GLN A 438 -17.87 1.83 -1.90
N ILE A 439 -16.78 1.08 -2.18
CA ILE A 439 -16.31 0.83 -3.54
C ILE A 439 -17.36 0.03 -4.33
N ALA A 440 -17.96 -0.99 -3.71
CA ALA A 440 -19.01 -1.81 -4.32
C ALA A 440 -20.33 -1.05 -4.53
N ALA A 441 -20.59 0.01 -3.74
CA ALA A 441 -21.84 0.74 -3.77
C ALA A 441 -22.14 1.32 -5.17
N ARG A 442 -23.36 1.07 -5.63
CA ARG A 442 -23.91 1.74 -6.80
C ARG A 442 -24.19 3.18 -6.41
N THR A 443 -23.54 4.15 -7.06
CA THR A 443 -24.01 5.52 -6.99
C THR A 443 -25.40 5.51 -7.59
N GLY A 444 -26.43 5.60 -6.75
CA GLY A 444 -27.76 5.95 -7.21
C GLY A 444 -27.62 7.25 -7.98
N ILE A 445 -28.13 7.25 -9.20
CA ILE A 445 -28.58 8.49 -9.84
C ILE A 445 -29.53 9.10 -8.80
N ALA A 446 -29.10 10.17 -8.14
CA ALA A 446 -30.05 11.08 -7.53
C ALA A 446 -30.89 11.59 -8.71
N ALA A 447 -32.10 11.05 -8.83
CA ALA A 447 -33.11 11.52 -9.76
C ALA A 447 -33.73 12.81 -9.21
#